data_AF-A0A7K0VBX8-F1
#
_entry.id   AF-A0A7K0VBX8-F1
#
_cell.length_a   1.000
_cell.length_b   1.000
_cell.length_c   1.000
_cell.angle_alpha   90.00
_cell.angle_beta   90.00
_cell.angle_gamma   90.00
#
_symmetry.space_group_name_H-M   'P 1'
#
loop_
_entity.id
_entity.type
_entity.pdbx_description
1 polymer ?
#
loop_
_entity_poly.entity_id
_entity_poly.type
_entity_poly.pdbx_seq_one_letter_code
_entity_poly.pdbx_strand_id
1 'polypeptide(L)'
;MSGLLSGSAARRAKTRCWSGYVSVVSRRRCSKPSCNGGASSTLTYVYADSTAVLGPLATYAEPHCYDLCQMHSERMTAPIGWEIVRITPDPDALKPTSDDLEALADAVREAARPRYQPDA
;
A
#
# COMPACT_ATOMS: atom_id res chain seq x y z
N MET A 1 26.43 -21.62 -45.80
CA MET A 1 26.73 -20.47 -44.92
C MET A 1 25.40 -19.77 -44.70
N SER A 2 24.64 -20.18 -43.68
CA SER A 2 24.56 -19.51 -42.37
C SER A 2 24.00 -18.09 -42.53
N GLY A 3 22.86 -17.70 -41.97
CA GLY A 3 21.93 -18.33 -41.05
C GLY A 3 20.72 -17.41 -40.85
N LEU A 4 19.60 -18.01 -40.45
CA LEU A 4 18.36 -17.35 -40.06
C LEU A 4 18.59 -16.53 -38.78
N LEU A 5 18.24 -15.24 -38.77
CA LEU A 5 18.13 -14.46 -37.53
C LEU A 5 16.65 -14.22 -37.24
N SER A 6 16.08 -15.13 -36.46
CA SER A 6 14.78 -14.94 -35.81
C SER A 6 14.91 -13.89 -34.71
N GLY A 7 14.31 -12.73 -34.92
CA GLY A 7 14.13 -11.71 -33.87
C GLY A 7 12.94 -12.09 -32.97
N SER A 8 13.20 -12.78 -31.87
CA SER A 8 12.19 -13.05 -30.84
C SER A 8 12.00 -11.82 -29.95
N ALA A 9 10.96 -11.03 -30.21
CA ALA A 9 10.47 -10.00 -29.29
C ALA A 9 9.91 -10.67 -28.03
N ALA A 10 10.65 -10.58 -26.93
CA ALA A 10 10.20 -11.03 -25.61
C ALA A 10 8.99 -10.19 -25.17
N ARG A 11 7.79 -10.73 -25.38
CA ARG A 11 6.52 -10.18 -24.88
C ARG A 11 6.60 -10.12 -23.35
N ARG A 12 6.75 -8.92 -22.80
CA ARG A 12 6.73 -8.68 -21.35
C ARG A 12 5.31 -8.92 -20.85
N ALA A 13 5.08 -10.11 -20.28
CA ALA A 13 3.79 -10.56 -19.81
C ALA A 13 3.22 -9.60 -18.76
N LYS A 14 2.01 -9.09 -19.02
CA LYS A 14 1.11 -8.51 -18.01
C LYS A 14 0.72 -9.63 -17.05
N THR A 15 1.54 -9.87 -16.03
CA THR A 15 1.16 -10.76 -14.94
C THR A 15 0.16 -10.02 -14.06
N ARG A 16 -1.04 -10.59 -14.04
CA ARG A 16 -2.23 -10.15 -13.33
C ARG A 16 -1.91 -9.95 -11.85
N CYS A 17 -2.19 -8.76 -11.31
CA CYS A 17 -2.30 -8.55 -9.88
C CYS A 17 -3.59 -9.24 -9.43
N TRP A 18 -3.49 -10.42 -8.82
CA TRP A 18 -4.60 -11.00 -8.09
C TRP A 18 -4.13 -11.52 -6.74
N SER A 19 -4.49 -10.77 -5.70
CA SER A 19 -4.72 -11.29 -4.34
C SER A 19 -5.60 -10.30 -3.56
N GLY A 20 -6.90 -10.58 -3.51
CA GLY A 20 -7.62 -10.78 -2.25
C GLY A 20 -8.05 -9.62 -1.34
N TYR A 21 -7.57 -8.38 -1.49
CA TYR A 21 -8.07 -7.26 -0.67
C TYR A 21 -8.59 -6.11 -1.53
N VAL A 22 -9.91 -5.88 -1.48
CA VAL A 22 -10.54 -4.69 -2.05
C VAL A 22 -10.19 -3.50 -1.16
N SER A 23 -9.16 -2.73 -1.55
CA SER A 23 -8.97 -1.38 -1.04
C SER A 23 -9.69 -0.40 -1.97
N VAL A 24 -10.93 -0.07 -1.66
CA VAL A 24 -11.62 1.11 -2.22
C VAL A 24 -11.02 2.34 -1.56
N VAL A 25 -9.93 2.89 -2.11
CA VAL A 25 -9.47 4.23 -1.72
C VAL A 25 -8.93 4.93 -2.98
N SER A 26 -9.32 6.20 -3.14
CA SER A 26 -8.91 7.15 -4.18
C SER A 26 -7.58 6.78 -4.85
N ARG A 27 -7.63 6.32 -6.12
CA ARG A 27 -6.48 5.67 -6.78
C ARG A 27 -5.45 6.71 -7.23
N ARG A 28 -4.70 7.24 -6.27
CA ARG A 28 -3.44 7.92 -6.57
C ARG A 28 -2.62 7.02 -7.47
N ARG A 29 -2.10 7.60 -8.54
CA ARG A 29 -1.36 6.87 -9.55
C ARG A 29 0.10 6.89 -9.19
N CYS A 30 0.81 5.87 -9.64
CA CYS A 30 2.25 5.84 -9.53
C CYS A 30 2.89 7.07 -10.20
N SER A 31 3.79 7.76 -9.50
CA SER A 31 4.52 8.94 -9.99
C SER A 31 5.55 8.61 -11.07
N LYS A 32 5.86 7.33 -11.33
CA LYS A 32 6.78 6.95 -12.41
C LYS A 32 6.17 7.30 -13.76
N PRO A 33 6.91 7.99 -14.66
CA PRO A 33 6.44 8.30 -16.00
C PRO A 33 5.97 7.04 -16.72
N SER A 34 4.88 7.14 -17.50
CA SER A 34 4.25 6.03 -18.23
C SER A 34 3.66 4.89 -17.38
N CYS A 35 3.72 4.97 -16.04
CA CYS A 35 3.03 4.02 -15.18
C CYS A 35 1.60 4.47 -14.91
N ASN A 36 0.63 3.58 -15.13
CA ASN A 36 -0.76 3.81 -14.76
C ASN A 36 -1.22 2.90 -13.60
N GLY A 37 -0.27 2.31 -12.87
CA GLY A 37 -0.54 1.48 -11.71
C GLY A 37 -1.08 2.31 -10.54
N GLY A 38 -1.96 1.72 -9.73
CA GLY A 38 -2.39 2.32 -8.46
C GLY A 38 -1.24 2.35 -7.47
N ALA A 39 -1.08 3.46 -6.76
CA ALA A 39 -0.09 3.58 -5.71
C ALA A 39 -0.47 2.74 -4.49
N SER A 40 0.54 2.11 -3.90
CA SER A 40 0.43 1.29 -2.68
C SER A 40 1.39 1.75 -1.59
N SER A 41 2.40 2.55 -1.96
CA SER A 41 3.48 2.98 -1.09
C SER A 41 3.85 4.42 -1.40
N THR A 42 4.37 5.14 -0.41
CA THR A 42 4.89 6.51 -0.59
C THR A 42 6.39 6.51 -0.33
N LEU A 43 7.13 7.15 -1.23
CA LEU A 43 8.58 7.36 -1.18
C LEU A 43 8.87 8.80 -0.78
N THR A 44 9.75 8.97 0.22
CA THR A 44 10.23 10.27 0.68
C THR A 44 11.76 10.28 0.68
N TYR A 45 12.35 11.37 0.17
CA TYR A 45 13.80 11.57 0.23
C TYR A 45 14.14 12.51 1.39
N VAL A 46 14.96 12.02 2.31
CA VAL A 46 15.52 12.81 3.40
C VAL A 46 16.96 13.15 3.01
N TYR A 47 17.13 14.30 2.37
CA TYR A 47 18.41 14.72 1.80
C TYR A 47 19.50 14.92 2.85
N ALA A 48 19.15 15.45 4.02
CA ALA A 48 20.08 15.69 5.12
C ALA A 48 20.79 14.40 5.56
N ASP A 49 20.05 13.29 5.56
CA ASP A 49 20.52 11.98 6.03
C ASP A 49 20.93 11.06 4.85
N SER A 50 20.82 11.56 3.61
CA SER A 50 21.00 10.74 2.40
C SER A 50 20.17 9.46 2.44
N THR A 51 18.89 9.57 2.81
CA THR A 51 18.00 8.41 3.00
C THR A 51 16.78 8.47 2.09
N ALA A 52 16.42 7.33 1.50
CA ALA A 52 15.18 7.11 0.79
C ALA A 52 14.25 6.21 1.62
N VAL A 53 13.15 6.79 2.14
CA VAL A 53 12.20 6.08 2.98
C VAL A 53 11.00 5.64 2.15
N LEU A 54 10.72 4.35 2.13
CA LEU A 54 9.52 3.75 1.53
C LEU A 54 8.60 3.27 2.65
N GLY A 55 7.41 3.84 2.70
CA GLY A 55 6.37 3.44 3.66
C GLY A 55 5.05 3.08 2.99
N PRO A 56 4.02 2.75 3.79
CA PRO A 56 2.64 2.66 3.31
C PRO A 56 2.20 3.91 2.56
N LEU A 57 1.19 3.78 1.71
CA LEU A 57 0.60 4.93 1.03
C LEU A 57 0.15 5.98 2.05
N ALA A 58 0.68 7.20 1.94
CA ALA A 58 0.35 8.29 2.83
C ALA A 58 -1.15 8.63 2.76
N THR A 59 -1.74 8.89 3.93
CA THR A 59 -3.17 9.25 4.05
C THR A 59 -3.52 10.46 3.20
N TYR A 60 -2.61 11.44 3.13
CA TYR A 60 -2.77 12.69 2.38
C TYR A 60 -1.68 12.86 1.32
N ALA A 61 -1.97 13.67 0.29
CA ALA A 61 -1.06 13.87 -0.83
C ALA A 61 -0.11 14.99 -0.45
N GLU A 62 1.13 14.62 -0.17
CA GLU A 62 2.16 15.58 0.20
C GLU A 62 2.97 15.98 -1.04
N PRO A 63 3.29 17.26 -1.23
CA PRO A 63 3.95 17.76 -2.44
C PRO A 63 5.41 17.30 -2.60
N HIS A 64 6.03 16.77 -1.53
CA HIS A 64 7.42 16.33 -1.52
C HIS A 64 7.59 14.80 -1.55
N CYS A 65 6.48 14.10 -1.78
CA CYS A 65 6.42 12.64 -1.73
C CYS A 65 6.07 12.06 -3.10
N TYR A 66 6.57 10.84 -3.35
CA TYR A 66 6.31 10.12 -4.58
C TYR A 66 5.53 8.85 -4.30
N ASP A 67 4.36 8.73 -4.89
CA ASP A 67 3.49 7.58 -4.73
C ASP A 67 3.90 6.50 -5.73
N LEU A 68 4.19 5.28 -5.27
CA LEU A 68 4.67 4.17 -6.09
C LEU A 68 3.69 3.00 -6.03
N CYS A 69 3.48 2.33 -7.17
CA CYS A 69 2.81 1.04 -7.19
C CYS A 69 3.74 -0.06 -6.65
N GLN A 70 3.17 -1.19 -6.24
CA GLN A 70 3.91 -2.31 -5.67
C GLN A 70 5.16 -2.70 -6.49
N MET A 71 5.03 -2.86 -7.81
CA MET A 71 6.15 -3.21 -8.67
C MET A 71 7.28 -2.17 -8.65
N HIS A 72 6.92 -0.88 -8.59
CA HIS A 72 7.91 0.20 -8.55
C HIS A 72 8.50 0.42 -7.17
N SER A 73 7.76 0.19 -6.09
CA SER A 73 8.32 0.25 -4.74
C SER A 73 9.30 -0.92 -4.50
N GLU A 74 8.99 -2.11 -4.99
CA GLU A 74 9.89 -3.28 -4.93
C GLU A 74 11.19 -3.05 -5.70
N ARG A 75 11.11 -2.45 -6.90
CA ARG A 75 12.28 -2.18 -7.76
C ARG A 75 13.00 -0.87 -7.49
N MET A 76 12.49 -0.05 -6.57
CA MET A 76 13.10 1.23 -6.24
C MET A 76 14.48 1.02 -5.62
N THR A 77 15.46 1.75 -6.14
CA THR A 77 16.84 1.79 -5.67
C THR A 77 17.22 3.22 -5.30
N ALA A 78 17.85 3.40 -4.15
CA ALA A 78 18.35 4.70 -3.73
C ALA A 78 19.55 5.15 -4.59
N PRO A 79 19.87 6.46 -4.64
CA PRO A 79 21.11 6.97 -5.22
C PRO A 79 22.37 6.34 -4.59
N ILE A 80 23.52 6.48 -5.26
CA ILE A 80 24.79 5.96 -4.75
C ILE A 80 25.13 6.65 -3.42
N GLY A 81 25.48 5.87 -2.41
CA GLY A 81 25.79 6.37 -1.07
C GLY A 81 24.56 6.70 -0.21
N TRP A 82 23.35 6.42 -0.70
CA TRP A 82 22.11 6.61 0.06
C TRP A 82 21.60 5.31 0.66
N GLU A 83 20.99 5.41 1.84
CA GLU A 83 20.31 4.30 2.50
C GLU A 83 18.86 4.16 2.01
N ILE A 84 18.37 2.92 1.87
CA ILE A 84 16.95 2.64 1.61
C ILE A 84 16.28 2.04 2.84
N VAL A 85 15.32 2.76 3.41
CA VAL A 85 14.57 2.31 4.59
C VAL A 85 13.17 1.89 4.13
N ARG A 86 12.80 0.64 4.40
CA ARG A 86 11.48 0.10 4.04
C ARG A 86 10.69 -0.14 5.33
N ILE A 87 9.64 0.65 5.51
CA ILE A 87 8.74 0.56 6.66
C ILE A 87 7.56 -0.31 6.25
N THR A 88 7.55 -1.55 6.71
CA THR A 88 6.39 -2.42 6.62
C THR A 88 5.66 -2.36 7.95
N PRO A 89 4.42 -1.84 8.01
CA PRO A 89 3.64 -1.90 9.23
C PRO A 89 3.36 -3.36 9.55
N ASP A 90 3.55 -3.74 10.81
CA ASP A 90 3.13 -5.04 11.30
C ASP A 90 1.59 -5.09 11.28
N PRO A 91 0.98 -5.93 10.42
CA PRO A 91 -0.48 -6.03 10.35
C PRO A 91 -1.08 -6.64 11.63
N ASP A 92 -0.30 -7.44 12.37
CA ASP A 92 -0.78 -8.11 13.58
C ASP A 92 -0.70 -7.18 14.80
N ALA A 93 0.15 -6.15 14.77
CA ALA A 93 0.25 -5.16 15.85
C ALA A 93 -1.04 -4.36 16.10
N LEU A 94 -1.91 -4.25 15.09
CA LEU A 94 -3.21 -3.56 15.19
C LEU A 94 -4.40 -4.51 15.32
N LYS A 95 -4.14 -5.82 15.34
CA LYS A 95 -5.21 -6.82 15.37
C LYS A 95 -5.85 -6.85 16.77
N PRO A 96 -7.17 -6.63 16.90
CA PRO A 96 -7.85 -6.76 18.18
C PRO A 96 -7.72 -8.17 18.75
N THR A 97 -7.63 -8.27 20.07
CA THR A 97 -7.61 -9.58 20.75
C THR A 97 -9.01 -10.22 20.72
N SER A 98 -9.10 -11.50 21.05
CA SER A 98 -10.41 -12.18 21.14
C SER A 98 -11.31 -11.55 22.20
N ASP A 99 -10.73 -11.07 23.30
CA ASP A 99 -11.45 -10.43 24.40
C ASP A 99 -12.05 -9.08 23.96
N ASP A 100 -11.27 -8.26 23.24
CA ASP A 100 -11.75 -7.00 22.66
C ASP A 100 -12.95 -7.22 21.72
N LEU A 101 -12.91 -8.29 20.93
CA LEU A 101 -14.00 -8.65 20.01
C LEU A 101 -15.27 -9.08 20.78
N GLU A 102 -15.11 -9.83 21.87
CA GLU A 102 -16.22 -10.23 22.74
C GLU A 102 -16.83 -9.01 23.44
N ALA A 103 -15.99 -8.13 24.00
CA ALA A 103 -16.42 -6.89 24.64
C ALA A 103 -17.19 -5.96 23.68
N LEU A 104 -16.74 -5.83 22.42
CA LEU A 104 -17.46 -5.08 21.39
C LEU A 104 -18.80 -5.72 21.04
N ALA A 105 -18.86 -7.06 20.93
CA ALA A 105 -20.10 -7.77 20.66
C ALA A 105 -21.13 -7.54 21.79
N ASP A 106 -20.70 -7.56 23.05
CA ASP A 106 -21.53 -7.24 24.21
C ASP A 106 -22.02 -5.80 24.19
N ALA A 107 -21.12 -4.84 23.94
CA ALA A 107 -21.50 -3.43 23.86
C ALA A 107 -22.58 -3.17 22.80
N VAL A 108 -22.48 -3.81 21.63
CA VAL A 108 -23.51 -3.70 20.57
C VAL A 108 -24.83 -4.33 21.00
N ARG A 109 -24.79 -5.49 21.68
CA ARG A 109 -26.00 -6.16 22.22
C ARG A 109 -26.73 -5.26 23.22
N GLU A 110 -26.00 -4.61 24.12
CA GLU A 110 -26.57 -3.68 25.09
C GLU A 110 -27.13 -2.42 24.44
N ALA A 111 -26.41 -1.84 23.47
CA ALA A 111 -26.86 -0.65 22.74
C ALA A 111 -28.14 -0.89 21.94
N ALA A 112 -28.35 -2.12 21.45
CA ALA A 112 -29.54 -2.52 20.70
C ALA A 112 -30.78 -2.78 21.58
N ARG A 113 -30.65 -2.79 22.92
CA ARG A 113 -31.79 -2.98 23.81
C ARG A 113 -32.77 -1.80 23.67
N PRO A 114 -34.07 -2.07 23.40
CA PRO A 114 -35.07 -1.01 23.36
C PRO A 114 -35.09 -0.28 24.70
N ARG A 115 -34.85 1.04 24.66
CA ARG A 115 -35.10 1.88 25.83
C ARG A 115 -36.60 1.97 25.99
N TYR A 116 -37.16 1.19 26.90
CA TYR A 116 -38.52 1.43 27.34
C TYR A 116 -38.56 2.81 27.99
N GLN A 117 -39.18 3.77 27.30
CA GLN A 117 -39.47 5.08 27.85
C GLN A 117 -40.90 5.00 28.37
N PRO A 118 -41.11 4.85 29.69
CA PRO A 118 -42.46 4.86 30.25
C PRO A 118 -43.07 6.22 29.94
N ASP A 119 -44.21 6.14 29.28
CA ASP A 119 -45.13 7.20 28.93
C ASP A 119 -45.58 7.98 30.17
N ALA A 120 -45.55 9.31 30.01
CA ALA A 120 -46.02 10.33 30.95
C ALA A 120 -47.53 10.52 30.89
#